data_AF-A0A7K1XZA8-F1
#
_entry.id   AF-A0A7K1XZA8-F1
#
_cell.length_a   1.000
_cell.length_b   1.000
_cell.length_c   1.000
_cell.angle_alpha   90.00
_cell.angle_beta   90.00
_cell.angle_gamma   90.00
#
_symmetry.space_group_name_H-M   'P 1'
#
loop_
_entity.id
_entity.type
_entity.pdbx_description
1 polymer ?
#
loop_
_entity_poly.entity_id
_entity_poly.type
_entity_poly.pdbx_seq_one_letter_code
_entity_poly.pdbx_strand_id
1 'polypeptide(L)'
;MLRSWKLQWLINEFITFPNYKKHFIELNSSWRYWWLLLTKLVNKVNPAPALLSLKKGGKFYVHDFMTLYIYTEIFVDKCYELGMKLEEDGTIIDVGGNIGLFTLWMKQQYPDMTVYSFEPFKQNYDQLVSNLLLSKVKHVNPIMRGVGGHTRIEKLYLNPKNLGGHSIYKQDDNNESVDIDIVSLDEVLAALGPKTCSLLKLDCEGAEYEIIKSMTAETAKKIKRIIFEPSEKLYNPAELISHLVKIGYTMKRSTDNYIAAYED
;
A
#
# COMPACT_ATOMS: atom_id res chain seq x y z
N MET A 1 19.16 10.93 -14.30
CA MET A 1 17.83 11.39 -13.84
C MET A 1 17.38 10.77 -12.50
N LEU A 2 17.41 9.45 -12.27
CA LEU A 2 16.89 8.88 -11.00
C LEU A 2 17.72 9.17 -9.74
N ARG A 3 19.04 9.38 -9.87
CA ARG A 3 19.88 9.75 -8.71
C ARG A 3 19.57 11.15 -8.18
N SER A 4 19.02 12.06 -9.00
CA SER A 4 18.80 13.44 -8.57
C SER A 4 17.62 13.57 -7.63
N TRP A 5 16.49 12.89 -7.89
CA TRP A 5 15.34 12.97 -6.99
C TRP A 5 15.56 12.21 -5.67
N LYS A 6 16.16 11.01 -5.71
CA LYS A 6 16.47 10.25 -4.47
C LYS A 6 17.42 11.04 -3.57
N LEU A 7 18.41 11.70 -4.18
CA LEU A 7 19.33 12.58 -3.47
C LEU A 7 18.62 13.84 -2.95
N GLN A 8 17.72 14.43 -3.72
CA GLN A 8 16.94 15.59 -3.29
C GLN A 8 15.98 15.25 -2.14
N TRP A 9 15.31 14.10 -2.21
CA TRP A 9 14.49 13.57 -1.13
C TRP A 9 15.34 13.29 0.11
N LEU A 10 16.49 12.63 -0.04
CA LEU A 10 17.44 12.40 1.04
C LEU A 10 17.89 13.70 1.71
N ILE A 11 18.24 14.71 0.90
CA ILE A 11 18.63 16.03 1.39
C ILE A 11 17.49 16.66 2.18
N ASN A 12 16.25 16.58 1.69
CA ASN A 12 15.08 17.08 2.40
C ASN A 12 14.90 16.39 3.75
N GLU A 13 15.10 15.07 3.81
CA GLU A 13 15.02 14.28 5.06
C GLU A 13 16.06 14.72 6.11
N PHE A 14 17.27 15.13 5.68
CA PHE A 14 18.29 15.64 6.59
C PHE A 14 18.10 17.12 6.96
N ILE A 15 17.63 17.96 6.03
CA ILE A 15 17.48 19.41 6.24
C ILE A 15 16.27 19.72 7.12
N THR A 16 15.20 18.94 7.00
CA THR A 16 14.06 19.06 7.93
C THR A 16 14.45 18.49 9.29
N PHE A 17 15.11 19.31 10.12
CA PHE A 17 15.54 19.02 11.48
C PHE A 17 14.50 18.27 12.37
N PRO A 18 13.16 18.44 12.17
CA PRO A 18 12.15 17.61 12.85
C PRO A 18 12.12 16.13 12.43
N ASN A 19 12.47 15.77 11.18
CA ASN A 19 12.30 14.42 10.63
C ASN A 19 13.24 13.39 11.27
N TYR A 20 14.46 13.77 11.64
CA TYR A 20 15.37 12.91 12.41
C TYR A 20 14.74 12.31 13.67
N LYS A 21 13.96 13.12 14.40
CA LYS A 21 13.30 12.66 15.63
C LYS A 21 12.09 11.76 15.34
N LYS A 22 11.43 11.91 14.20
CA LYS A 22 10.25 11.10 13.87
C LYS A 22 10.61 9.62 13.72
N HIS A 23 11.73 9.29 13.08
CA HIS A 23 12.20 7.90 13.01
C HIS A 23 12.52 7.29 14.37
N PHE A 24 12.93 8.11 15.36
CA PHE A 24 13.12 7.64 16.72
C PHE A 24 11.79 7.25 17.39
N ILE A 25 10.67 7.84 16.98
CA ILE A 25 9.34 7.47 17.52
C ILE A 25 8.95 6.07 17.02
N GLU A 26 9.28 5.74 15.78
CA GLU A 26 8.81 4.52 15.14
C GLU A 26 9.80 3.33 15.22
N LEU A 27 11.11 3.57 15.26
CA LEU A 27 12.13 2.52 15.19
C LEU A 27 12.86 2.27 16.51
N ASN A 28 13.21 1.01 16.77
CA ASN A 28 14.08 0.63 17.90
C ASN A 28 15.52 1.13 17.72
N SER A 29 15.95 1.37 16.49
CA SER A 29 17.32 1.83 16.17
C SER A 29 17.28 2.79 14.98
N SER A 30 16.89 4.05 15.23
CA SER A 30 16.79 5.08 14.17
C SER A 30 18.14 5.35 13.48
N TRP A 31 19.27 5.24 14.18
CA TRP A 31 20.60 5.36 13.55
C TRP A 31 20.81 4.35 12.42
N ARG A 32 20.24 3.15 12.57
CA ARG A 32 20.33 2.08 11.56
C ARG A 32 19.55 2.44 10.31
N TYR A 33 18.41 3.12 10.44
CA TYR A 33 17.69 3.69 9.29
C TYR A 33 18.56 4.67 8.52
N TRP A 34 19.19 5.64 9.19
CA TRP A 34 20.04 6.64 8.54
C TRP A 34 21.26 6.02 7.84
N TRP A 35 21.91 5.03 8.49
CA TRP A 35 22.98 4.25 7.87
C TRP A 35 22.51 3.51 6.61
N LEU A 36 21.35 2.84 6.69
CA LEU A 36 20.77 2.14 5.55
C LEU A 36 20.38 3.11 4.44
N LEU A 37 19.86 4.29 4.78
CA LEU A 37 19.45 5.28 3.82
C LEU A 37 20.63 5.78 2.97
N LEU A 38 21.76 6.06 3.61
CA LEU A 38 23.00 6.43 2.93
C LEU A 38 23.57 5.27 2.09
N THR A 39 23.62 4.06 2.67
CA THR A 39 24.24 2.91 1.99
C THR A 39 23.38 2.30 0.89
N LYS A 40 22.06 2.39 0.98
CA LYS A 40 21.10 1.91 -0.04
C LYS A 40 20.86 2.92 -1.17
N LEU A 41 21.26 4.18 -1.02
CA LEU A 41 21.28 5.14 -2.13
C LEU A 41 22.23 4.67 -3.25
N VAL A 42 23.30 3.96 -2.88
CA VAL A 42 24.27 3.38 -3.80
C VAL A 42 24.25 1.86 -3.67
N ASN A 43 23.39 1.18 -4.45
CA ASN A 43 23.15 -0.27 -4.37
C ASN A 43 24.41 -1.15 -4.27
N LYS A 44 25.56 -0.74 -4.85
CA LYS A 44 26.83 -1.49 -4.77
C LYS A 44 27.46 -1.50 -3.38
N VAL A 45 27.16 -0.53 -2.52
CA VAL A 45 27.79 -0.38 -1.19
C VAL A 45 27.21 -1.36 -0.19
N ASN A 46 25.92 -1.65 -0.26
CA ASN A 46 25.24 -2.56 0.66
C ASN A 46 24.13 -3.35 -0.06
N PRO A 47 24.49 -4.42 -0.79
CA PRO A 47 23.52 -5.20 -1.56
C PRO A 47 22.67 -6.12 -0.69
N ALA A 48 23.14 -6.50 0.50
CA ALA A 48 22.44 -7.44 1.37
C ALA A 48 21.18 -6.83 2.00
N PRO A 49 20.07 -7.59 2.15
CA PRO A 49 18.91 -7.13 2.90
C PRO A 49 19.28 -6.86 4.36
N ALA A 50 18.75 -5.79 4.94
CA ALA A 50 19.01 -5.42 6.32
C ALA A 50 17.71 -5.35 7.14
N LEU A 51 17.74 -5.89 8.35
CA LEU A 51 16.55 -5.87 9.20
C LEU A 51 16.35 -4.50 9.88
N LEU A 52 15.11 -3.99 9.86
CA LEU A 52 14.61 -2.93 10.73
C LEU A 52 13.53 -3.48 11.67
N SER A 53 13.38 -2.85 12.84
CA SER A 53 12.42 -3.25 13.86
C SER A 53 11.68 -2.02 14.41
N LEU A 54 10.36 -2.13 14.44
CA LEU A 54 9.45 -1.08 14.87
C LEU A 54 9.25 -1.16 16.39
N LYS A 55 9.08 -0.01 17.05
CA LYS A 55 8.88 0.08 18.51
C LYS A 55 7.56 -0.53 18.97
N LYS A 56 6.49 -0.33 18.18
CA LYS A 56 5.15 -0.88 18.45
C LYS A 56 4.97 -2.33 18.00
N GLY A 57 6.08 -3.06 17.78
CA GLY A 57 6.07 -4.42 17.25
C GLY A 57 6.04 -4.43 15.72
N GLY A 58 6.61 -5.47 15.12
CA GLY A 58 6.82 -5.57 13.68
C GLY A 58 8.27 -5.37 13.25
N LYS A 59 8.64 -6.09 12.20
CA LYS A 59 10.00 -6.20 11.68
C LYS A 59 9.92 -6.42 10.18
N PHE A 60 10.81 -5.77 9.42
CA PHE A 60 10.82 -5.91 7.97
C PHE A 60 12.22 -5.79 7.40
N TYR A 61 12.45 -6.47 6.28
CA TYR A 61 13.71 -6.38 5.55
C TYR A 61 13.74 -5.14 4.65
N VAL A 62 14.87 -4.43 4.70
CA VAL A 62 15.22 -3.33 3.80
C VAL A 62 16.08 -3.88 2.68
N HIS A 63 15.49 -4.06 1.51
CA HIS A 63 16.19 -4.55 0.32
C HIS A 63 16.88 -3.40 -0.41
N ASP A 64 16.18 -2.28 -0.58
CA ASP A 64 16.65 -1.13 -1.34
C ASP A 64 16.20 0.20 -0.72
N PHE A 65 16.52 1.29 -1.41
CA PHE A 65 16.11 2.64 -1.04
C PHE A 65 14.58 2.83 -1.03
N MET A 66 13.86 2.17 -1.95
CA MET A 66 12.40 2.32 -2.04
C MET A 66 11.72 1.73 -0.82
N THR A 67 12.26 0.65 -0.23
CA THR A 67 11.76 0.15 1.06
C THR A 67 11.78 1.21 2.16
N LEU A 68 12.85 2.03 2.22
CA LEU A 68 12.97 3.09 3.22
C LEU A 68 12.03 4.26 2.93
N TYR A 69 11.89 4.62 1.65
CA TYR A 69 10.95 5.63 1.19
C TYR A 69 9.50 5.29 1.59
N ILE A 70 9.04 4.09 1.24
CA ILE A 70 7.68 3.62 1.57
C ILE A 70 7.48 3.52 3.08
N TYR A 71 8.50 3.07 3.82
CA TYR A 71 8.45 3.07 5.28
C TYR A 71 8.23 4.49 5.84
N THR A 72 8.93 5.49 5.31
CA THR A 72 8.77 6.88 5.74
C THR A 72 7.36 7.40 5.43
N GLU A 73 6.85 7.20 4.22
CA GLU A 73 5.49 7.63 3.86
C GLU A 73 4.42 7.04 4.78
N ILE A 74 4.51 5.72 5.06
CA ILE A 74 3.49 5.01 5.83
C ILE A 74 3.63 5.25 7.34
N PHE A 75 4.82 5.10 7.91
CA PHE A 75 4.99 5.12 9.37
C PHE A 75 5.30 6.51 9.92
N VAL A 76 5.99 7.34 9.15
CA VAL A 76 6.48 8.65 9.61
C VAL A 76 5.56 9.78 9.16
N ASP A 77 5.23 9.82 7.86
CA ASP A 77 4.34 10.84 7.31
C ASP A 77 2.86 10.45 7.42
N LYS A 78 2.59 9.17 7.70
CA LYS A 78 1.26 8.62 7.95
C LYS A 78 0.28 8.94 6.83
N CYS A 79 0.70 8.75 5.58
CA CYS A 79 -0.13 9.05 4.39
C CYS A 79 -1.49 8.31 4.38
N TYR A 80 -1.61 7.21 5.14
CA TYR A 80 -2.84 6.42 5.30
C TYR A 80 -3.66 6.72 6.57
N GLU A 81 -3.34 7.78 7.32
CA GLU A 81 -4.11 8.17 8.51
C GLU A 81 -5.51 8.71 8.13
N LEU A 82 -6.55 8.04 8.62
CA LEU A 82 -7.94 8.37 8.27
C LEU A 82 -8.49 9.61 9.01
N GLY A 83 -7.84 10.02 10.11
CA GLY A 83 -8.33 11.06 11.01
C GLY A 83 -9.55 10.65 11.85
N MET A 84 -9.92 9.36 11.82
CA MET A 84 -10.95 8.76 12.67
C MET A 84 -10.58 7.31 12.99
N LYS A 85 -11.16 6.76 14.07
CA LYS A 85 -10.99 5.34 14.40
C LYS A 85 -11.87 4.46 13.53
N LEU A 86 -11.35 3.30 13.14
CA LEU A 86 -12.14 2.20 12.60
C LEU A 86 -12.87 1.48 13.73
N GLU A 87 -13.98 0.82 13.40
CA GLU A 87 -14.69 -0.05 14.35
C GLU A 87 -13.81 -1.27 14.70
N GLU A 88 -13.67 -1.50 16.01
CA GLU A 88 -12.96 -2.65 16.55
C GLU A 88 -13.72 -3.93 16.11
N ASP A 89 -13.01 -4.95 15.61
CA ASP A 89 -13.52 -6.20 14.98
C ASP A 89 -13.86 -6.18 13.48
N GLY A 90 -13.52 -5.10 12.78
CA GLY A 90 -13.70 -4.98 11.33
C GLY A 90 -12.71 -5.78 10.45
N THR A 91 -12.98 -5.78 9.14
CA THR A 91 -12.07 -6.33 8.11
C THR A 91 -11.41 -5.21 7.32
N ILE A 92 -10.11 -5.36 7.03
CA ILE A 92 -9.35 -4.49 6.15
C ILE A 92 -8.99 -5.28 4.89
N ILE A 93 -9.23 -4.69 3.72
CA ILE A 93 -8.74 -5.19 2.43
C ILE A 93 -7.64 -4.23 1.97
N ASP A 94 -6.44 -4.75 1.80
CA ASP A 94 -5.25 -4.04 1.32
C ASP A 94 -4.96 -4.47 -0.11
N VAL A 95 -5.36 -3.67 -1.10
CA VAL A 95 -5.06 -3.91 -2.51
C VAL A 95 -3.76 -3.21 -2.88
N GLY A 96 -2.84 -3.97 -3.46
CA GLY A 96 -1.45 -3.57 -3.69
C GLY A 96 -0.66 -3.58 -2.39
N GLY A 97 -0.63 -4.75 -1.75
CA GLY A 97 0.05 -4.96 -0.48
C GLY A 97 1.58 -4.77 -0.55
N ASN A 98 2.16 -4.83 -1.75
CA ASN A 98 3.59 -4.67 -2.01
C ASN A 98 4.40 -5.58 -1.06
N ILE A 99 5.31 -5.03 -0.25
CA ILE A 99 6.10 -5.77 0.74
C ILE A 99 5.45 -5.83 2.14
N GLY A 100 4.17 -5.45 2.26
CA GLY A 100 3.36 -5.59 3.48
C GLY A 100 3.49 -4.47 4.51
N LEU A 101 4.11 -3.34 4.18
CA LEU A 101 4.34 -2.26 5.16
C LEU A 101 3.05 -1.59 5.65
N PHE A 102 2.08 -1.35 4.76
CA PHE A 102 0.75 -0.87 5.17
C PHE A 102 0.06 -1.86 6.09
N THR A 103 0.07 -3.15 5.73
CA THR A 103 -0.51 -4.21 6.56
C THR A 103 0.14 -4.25 7.95
N LEU A 104 1.47 -4.15 8.06
CA LEU A 104 2.15 -4.05 9.37
C LEU A 104 1.72 -2.81 10.16
N TRP A 105 1.61 -1.66 9.50
CA TRP A 105 1.15 -0.42 10.14
C TRP A 105 -0.27 -0.57 10.68
N MET A 106 -1.20 -1.12 9.90
CA MET A 106 -2.57 -1.41 10.34
C MET A 106 -2.60 -2.38 11.51
N LYS A 107 -1.75 -3.41 11.54
CA LYS A 107 -1.68 -4.34 12.67
C LYS A 107 -1.11 -3.72 13.96
N GLN A 108 -0.36 -2.62 13.88
CA GLN A 108 0.02 -1.86 15.07
C GLN A 108 -1.13 -1.01 15.64
N GLN A 109 -1.99 -0.48 14.76
CA GLN A 109 -3.13 0.34 15.19
C GLN A 109 -4.33 -0.53 15.61
N TYR A 110 -4.55 -1.64 14.91
CA TYR A 110 -5.68 -2.54 15.09
C TYR A 110 -5.21 -4.01 15.16
N PRO A 111 -4.65 -4.44 16.31
CA PRO A 111 -4.07 -5.78 16.49
C PRO A 111 -5.04 -6.94 16.27
N ASP A 112 -6.35 -6.73 16.42
CA ASP A 112 -7.36 -7.78 16.34
C ASP A 112 -8.15 -7.81 15.02
N MET A 113 -8.10 -6.72 14.22
CA MET A 113 -8.76 -6.69 12.91
C MET A 113 -8.18 -7.72 11.93
N THR A 114 -9.03 -8.31 11.10
CA THR A 114 -8.58 -9.20 10.03
C THR A 114 -8.13 -8.40 8.82
N VAL A 115 -6.95 -8.70 8.28
CA VAL A 115 -6.43 -8.06 7.06
C VAL A 115 -6.33 -9.08 5.94
N TYR A 116 -6.89 -8.78 4.78
CA TYR A 116 -6.64 -9.50 3.53
C TYR A 116 -5.77 -8.62 2.65
N SER A 117 -4.51 -9.01 2.41
CA SER A 117 -3.55 -8.20 1.66
C SER A 117 -3.22 -8.89 0.34
N PHE A 118 -3.50 -8.19 -0.77
CA PHE A 118 -3.44 -8.68 -2.13
C PHE A 118 -2.22 -8.09 -2.84
N GLU A 119 -1.30 -8.95 -3.27
CA GLU A 119 -0.11 -8.57 -4.03
C GLU A 119 0.13 -9.57 -5.18
N PRO A 120 -0.07 -9.18 -6.46
CA PRO A 120 0.06 -10.09 -7.58
C PRO A 120 1.51 -10.45 -7.92
N PHE A 121 2.48 -9.57 -7.66
CA PHE A 121 3.86 -9.81 -8.07
C PHE A 121 4.58 -10.70 -7.06
N LYS A 122 5.00 -11.88 -7.51
CA LYS A 122 5.56 -12.92 -6.65
C LYS A 122 6.71 -12.44 -5.75
N GLN A 123 7.64 -11.64 -6.27
CA GLN A 123 8.78 -11.15 -5.50
C GLN A 123 8.37 -10.19 -4.37
N ASN A 124 7.32 -9.39 -4.58
CA ASN A 124 6.77 -8.52 -3.54
C ASN A 124 5.95 -9.35 -2.54
N TYR A 125 5.13 -10.28 -3.04
CA TYR A 125 4.37 -11.21 -2.22
C TYR A 125 5.26 -12.05 -1.27
N ASP A 126 6.37 -12.60 -1.78
CA ASP A 126 7.31 -13.38 -0.96
C ASP A 126 7.90 -12.52 0.18
N GLN A 127 8.21 -11.24 -0.10
CA GLN A 127 8.69 -10.29 0.90
C GLN A 127 7.60 -9.95 1.93
N LEU A 128 6.37 -9.73 1.46
CA LEU A 128 5.20 -9.52 2.31
C LEU A 128 5.05 -10.68 3.30
N VAL A 129 4.98 -11.92 2.80
CA VAL A 129 4.85 -13.12 3.66
C VAL A 129 6.01 -13.21 4.66
N SER A 130 7.25 -13.01 4.20
CA SER A 130 8.45 -13.01 5.06
C SER A 130 8.35 -11.97 6.19
N ASN A 131 7.95 -10.74 5.86
CA ASN A 131 7.79 -9.66 6.84
C ASN A 131 6.67 -9.93 7.85
N LEU A 132 5.54 -10.51 7.41
CA LEU A 132 4.44 -10.91 8.30
C LEU A 132 4.88 -12.01 9.28
N LEU A 133 5.54 -13.06 8.78
CA LEU A 133 6.07 -14.16 9.61
C LEU A 133 7.08 -13.65 10.63
N LEU A 134 8.01 -12.80 10.19
CA LEU A 134 9.03 -12.21 11.05
C LEU A 134 8.43 -11.32 12.14
N SER A 135 7.35 -10.63 11.82
CA SER A 135 6.61 -9.76 12.73
C SER A 135 5.67 -10.52 13.66
N LYS A 136 5.42 -11.81 13.41
CA LYS A 136 4.48 -12.66 14.16
C LYS A 136 3.08 -12.04 14.25
N VAL A 137 2.66 -11.31 13.22
CA VAL A 137 1.32 -10.70 13.18
C VAL A 137 0.27 -11.78 12.96
N LYS A 138 -0.85 -11.67 13.68
CA LYS A 138 -1.99 -12.58 13.57
C LYS A 138 -3.10 -11.92 12.76
N HIS A 139 -4.06 -12.73 12.33
CA HIS A 139 -5.25 -12.27 11.59
C HIS A 139 -4.91 -11.55 10.27
N VAL A 140 -3.87 -12.03 9.58
CA VAL A 140 -3.49 -11.53 8.25
C VAL A 140 -3.50 -12.68 7.25
N ASN A 141 -4.16 -12.46 6.12
CA ASN A 141 -4.27 -13.40 5.01
C ASN A 141 -3.59 -12.79 3.78
N PRO A 142 -2.32 -13.12 3.50
CA PRO A 142 -1.64 -12.66 2.29
C PRO A 142 -2.08 -13.49 1.07
N ILE A 143 -2.54 -12.83 0.01
CA ILE A 143 -3.08 -13.46 -1.20
C ILE A 143 -2.28 -13.01 -2.44
N MET A 144 -1.70 -13.96 -3.17
CA MET A 144 -0.91 -13.70 -4.37
C MET A 144 -1.81 -13.54 -5.61
N ARG A 145 -2.64 -12.49 -5.59
CA ARG A 145 -3.54 -12.09 -6.69
C ARG A 145 -3.67 -10.57 -6.70
N GLY A 146 -3.95 -10.00 -7.87
CA GLY A 146 -4.42 -8.63 -7.97
C GLY A 146 -5.93 -8.57 -7.74
N VAL A 147 -6.44 -7.38 -7.43
CA VAL A 147 -7.88 -7.11 -7.37
C VAL A 147 -8.22 -6.19 -8.53
N GLY A 148 -9.36 -6.43 -9.17
CA GLY A 148 -9.80 -5.67 -10.33
C GLY A 148 -11.33 -5.55 -10.41
N GLY A 149 -11.79 -4.98 -11.51
CA GLY A 149 -13.24 -4.89 -11.78
C GLY A 149 -13.86 -6.24 -12.13
N HIS A 150 -13.09 -7.15 -12.73
CA HIS A 150 -13.52 -8.48 -13.15
C HIS A 150 -12.38 -9.50 -13.00
N THR A 151 -12.76 -10.76 -12.75
CA THR A 151 -11.82 -11.88 -12.62
C THR A 151 -11.26 -12.29 -13.97
N ARG A 152 -9.92 -12.34 -14.08
CA ARG A 152 -9.21 -12.65 -15.33
C ARG A 152 -7.74 -12.98 -15.07
N ILE A 153 -7.06 -13.47 -16.10
CA ILE A 153 -5.59 -13.42 -16.18
C ILE A 153 -5.23 -12.12 -16.88
N GLU A 154 -4.26 -11.38 -16.35
CA GLU A 154 -3.82 -10.08 -16.89
C GLU A 154 -2.29 -10.00 -16.95
N LYS A 155 -1.77 -9.17 -17.85
CA LYS A 155 -0.35 -8.84 -17.88
C LYS A 155 -0.01 -7.73 -16.90
N LEU A 156 0.89 -8.03 -15.97
CA LEU A 156 1.53 -7.03 -15.13
C LEU A 156 2.83 -6.58 -15.78
N TYR A 157 2.92 -5.30 -16.15
CA TYR A 157 4.14 -4.70 -16.69
C TYR A 157 5.09 -4.31 -15.56
N LEU A 158 6.31 -4.82 -15.62
CA LEU A 158 7.33 -4.62 -14.61
C LEU A 158 8.05 -3.29 -14.83
N ASN A 159 8.24 -2.57 -13.74
CA ASN A 159 9.03 -1.36 -13.70
C ASN A 159 10.42 -1.67 -13.13
N PRO A 160 11.47 -1.75 -13.99
CA PRO A 160 12.81 -2.15 -13.54
C PRO A 160 13.48 -1.10 -12.63
N LYS A 161 12.91 0.10 -12.54
CA LYS A 161 13.45 1.23 -11.75
C LYS A 161 12.73 1.40 -10.42
N ASN A 162 11.50 0.91 -10.29
CA ASN A 162 10.67 0.98 -9.09
C ASN A 162 9.87 -0.32 -8.90
N LEU A 163 10.29 -1.18 -7.98
CA LEU A 163 9.63 -2.46 -7.70
C LEU A 163 8.22 -2.31 -7.12
N GLY A 164 7.88 -1.15 -6.56
CA GLY A 164 6.51 -0.84 -6.14
C GLY A 164 5.61 -0.37 -7.28
N GLY A 165 6.19 0.12 -8.38
CA GLY A 165 5.43 0.74 -9.47
C GLY A 165 5.11 -0.21 -10.63
N HIS A 166 4.83 -1.47 -10.33
CA HIS A 166 4.36 -2.44 -11.34
C HIS A 166 2.88 -2.20 -11.62
N SER A 167 2.48 -2.22 -12.88
CA SER A 167 1.13 -1.79 -13.28
C SER A 167 0.56 -2.68 -14.39
N ILE A 168 -0.75 -2.84 -14.42
CA ILE A 168 -1.46 -3.46 -15.54
C ILE A 168 -1.46 -2.58 -16.80
N TYR A 169 -1.11 -1.30 -16.66
CA TYR A 169 -0.99 -0.36 -17.77
C TYR A 169 0.47 -0.29 -18.25
N LYS A 170 0.65 -0.43 -19.57
CA LYS A 170 1.96 -0.34 -20.20
C LYS A 170 2.46 1.10 -20.18
N GLN A 171 3.57 1.36 -19.47
CA GLN A 171 4.17 2.71 -19.38
C GLN A 171 5.29 2.95 -20.40
N ASP A 172 5.99 1.90 -20.84
CA ASP A 172 7.09 1.96 -21.81
C ASP A 172 7.05 0.70 -22.69
N ASP A 173 7.48 0.82 -23.95
CA ASP A 173 7.36 -0.25 -24.94
C ASP A 173 8.23 -1.46 -24.64
N ASN A 174 9.31 -1.26 -23.88
CA ASN A 174 10.31 -2.26 -23.53
C ASN A 174 10.13 -2.90 -22.14
N ASN A 175 9.04 -2.62 -21.43
CA ASN A 175 8.83 -3.24 -20.11
C ASN A 175 8.55 -4.74 -20.25
N GLU A 176 9.30 -5.54 -19.50
CA GLU A 176 8.96 -6.95 -19.28
C GLU A 176 7.57 -7.06 -18.65
N SER A 177 6.88 -8.17 -18.90
CA SER A 177 5.57 -8.44 -18.30
C SER A 177 5.48 -9.88 -17.82
N VAL A 178 4.66 -10.08 -16.80
CA VAL A 178 4.33 -11.41 -16.26
C VAL A 178 2.82 -11.55 -16.20
N ASP A 179 2.32 -12.77 -16.41
CA ASP A 179 0.89 -13.05 -16.26
C ASP A 179 0.55 -13.19 -14.76
N ILE A 180 -0.53 -12.53 -14.34
CA ILE A 180 -1.01 -12.53 -12.97
C ILE A 180 -2.51 -12.85 -12.93
N ASP A 181 -2.95 -13.47 -11.84
CA ASP A 181 -4.37 -13.67 -11.56
C ASP A 181 -4.98 -12.40 -10.95
N ILE A 182 -6.06 -11.92 -11.54
CA ILE A 182 -6.91 -10.86 -11.01
C ILE A 182 -8.22 -11.47 -10.52
N VAL A 183 -8.63 -11.14 -9.30
CA VAL A 183 -9.96 -11.46 -8.75
C VAL A 183 -10.81 -10.19 -8.69
N SER A 184 -12.11 -10.30 -8.97
CA SER A 184 -13.02 -9.15 -8.86
C SER A 184 -13.22 -8.72 -7.39
N LEU A 185 -13.42 -7.41 -7.15
CA LEU A 185 -13.77 -6.91 -5.82
C LEU A 185 -15.06 -7.56 -5.27
N ASP A 186 -16.05 -7.82 -6.12
CA ASP A 186 -17.30 -8.46 -5.70
C ASP A 186 -17.07 -9.90 -5.21
N GLU A 187 -16.17 -10.67 -5.85
CA GLU A 187 -15.78 -12.00 -5.37
C GLU A 187 -15.02 -11.93 -4.04
N VAL A 188 -14.13 -10.94 -3.89
CA VAL A 188 -13.42 -10.70 -2.62
C VAL A 188 -14.40 -10.42 -1.49
N LEU A 189 -15.39 -9.54 -1.72
CA LEU A 189 -16.41 -9.22 -0.74
C LEU A 189 -17.36 -10.40 -0.47
N ALA A 190 -17.70 -11.18 -1.49
CA ALA A 190 -18.51 -12.38 -1.32
C ALA A 190 -17.81 -13.41 -0.40
N ALA A 191 -16.48 -13.54 -0.52
CA ALA A 191 -15.69 -14.42 0.34
C ALA A 191 -15.65 -13.97 1.82
N LEU A 192 -15.96 -12.71 2.13
CA LEU A 192 -16.11 -12.23 3.52
C LEU A 192 -17.41 -12.72 4.18
N GLY A 193 -18.38 -13.20 3.40
CA GLY A 193 -19.69 -13.63 3.90
C GLY A 193 -20.51 -12.46 4.47
N PRO A 194 -21.05 -12.56 5.70
CA PRO A 194 -21.86 -11.49 6.29
C PRO A 194 -21.03 -10.32 6.83
N LYS A 195 -19.70 -10.44 6.85
CA LYS A 195 -18.81 -9.39 7.38
C LYS A 195 -18.73 -8.23 6.40
N THR A 196 -18.65 -7.01 6.94
CA THR A 196 -18.38 -5.80 6.17
C THR A 196 -16.88 -5.51 6.09
N CYS A 197 -16.48 -4.79 5.06
CA CYS A 197 -15.15 -4.23 4.91
C CYS A 197 -15.11 -2.86 5.57
N SER A 198 -14.39 -2.75 6.69
CA SER A 198 -14.25 -1.49 7.42
C SER A 198 -13.34 -0.51 6.68
N LEU A 199 -12.31 -1.02 6.01
CA LEU A 199 -11.40 -0.22 5.20
C LEU A 199 -10.94 -1.00 3.96
N LEU A 200 -11.19 -0.44 2.79
CA LEU A 200 -10.60 -0.85 1.52
C LEU A 200 -9.48 0.14 1.15
N LYS A 201 -8.22 -0.30 1.19
CA LYS A 201 -7.10 0.45 0.59
C LYS A 201 -6.96 0.05 -0.87
N LEU A 202 -6.82 1.04 -1.75
CA LEU A 202 -6.49 0.87 -3.16
C LEU A 202 -5.24 1.70 -3.50
N ASP A 203 -4.11 1.03 -3.61
CA ASP A 203 -2.84 1.60 -4.11
C ASP A 203 -2.19 0.48 -4.92
N CYS A 204 -2.60 0.39 -6.17
CA CYS A 204 -2.37 -0.70 -7.11
C CYS A 204 -2.04 -0.17 -8.52
N GLU A 205 -1.49 1.05 -8.57
CA GLU A 205 -0.81 1.63 -9.72
C GLU A 205 -1.68 1.63 -11.00
N GLY A 206 -2.96 1.98 -10.86
CA GLY A 206 -3.90 2.22 -11.95
C GLY A 206 -5.20 1.41 -11.86
N ALA A 207 -5.18 0.23 -11.23
CA ALA A 207 -6.36 -0.63 -11.16
C ALA A 207 -7.48 -0.03 -10.28
N GLU A 208 -7.21 1.04 -9.52
CA GLU A 208 -8.22 1.78 -8.75
C GLU A 208 -9.39 2.22 -9.65
N TYR A 209 -9.08 2.60 -10.89
CA TYR A 209 -10.09 3.04 -11.84
C TYR A 209 -11.10 1.94 -12.15
N GLU A 210 -10.64 0.77 -12.60
CA GLU A 210 -11.54 -0.32 -12.95
C GLU A 210 -12.28 -0.88 -11.73
N ILE A 211 -11.63 -0.92 -10.56
CA ILE A 211 -12.24 -1.37 -9.31
C ILE A 211 -13.36 -0.43 -8.90
N ILE A 212 -13.10 0.87 -8.78
CA ILE A 212 -14.09 1.84 -8.32
C ILE A 212 -15.23 1.97 -9.33
N LYS A 213 -14.93 1.96 -10.64
CA LYS A 213 -15.96 2.06 -11.69
C LYS A 213 -16.89 0.85 -11.75
N SER A 214 -16.42 -0.34 -11.36
CA SER A 214 -17.28 -1.53 -11.30
C SER A 214 -18.17 -1.57 -10.06
N MET A 215 -17.87 -0.78 -9.01
CA MET A 215 -18.67 -0.77 -7.79
C MET A 215 -20.10 -0.30 -8.04
N THR A 216 -21.05 -1.07 -7.50
CA THR A 216 -22.47 -0.72 -7.47
C THR A 216 -22.88 -0.14 -6.11
N ALA A 217 -24.10 0.39 -6.00
CA ALA A 217 -24.67 0.80 -4.71
C ALA A 217 -24.76 -0.35 -3.70
N GLU A 218 -24.96 -1.59 -4.16
CA GLU A 218 -24.96 -2.78 -3.27
C GLU A 218 -23.55 -3.15 -2.81
N THR A 219 -22.55 -3.00 -3.67
CA THR A 219 -21.13 -3.15 -3.31
C THR A 219 -20.73 -2.10 -2.27
N ALA A 220 -21.17 -0.85 -2.46
CA ALA A 220 -20.86 0.28 -1.58
C ALA A 220 -21.31 0.05 -0.13
N LYS A 221 -22.54 -0.46 0.08
CA LYS A 221 -23.08 -0.79 1.42
C LYS A 221 -22.20 -1.74 2.23
N LYS A 222 -21.38 -2.57 1.57
CA LYS A 222 -20.50 -3.54 2.23
C LYS A 222 -19.15 -2.94 2.64
N ILE A 223 -18.79 -1.76 2.12
CA ILE A 223 -17.50 -1.12 2.37
C ILE A 223 -17.72 0.21 3.07
N LYS A 224 -17.37 0.29 4.35
CA LYS A 224 -17.57 1.50 5.15
C LYS A 224 -16.65 2.63 4.73
N ARG A 225 -15.37 2.33 4.45
CA ARG A 225 -14.37 3.34 4.06
C ARG A 225 -13.50 2.84 2.92
N ILE A 226 -13.13 3.74 2.03
CA ILE A 226 -12.14 3.52 0.98
C ILE A 226 -11.04 4.57 1.16
N ILE A 227 -9.79 4.17 1.09
CA ILE A 227 -8.66 5.07 0.89
C ILE A 227 -7.97 4.68 -0.40
N PHE A 228 -7.73 5.63 -1.29
CA PHE A 228 -7.05 5.33 -2.54
C PHE A 228 -6.06 6.41 -2.96
N GLU A 229 -4.95 5.95 -3.53
CA GLU A 229 -3.95 6.80 -4.18
C GLU A 229 -4.32 6.96 -5.66
N PRO A 230 -4.54 8.18 -6.14
CA PRO A 230 -4.91 8.41 -7.53
C PRO A 230 -3.71 8.28 -8.48
N SER A 231 -3.83 7.45 -9.50
CA SER A 231 -2.89 7.46 -10.63
C SER A 231 -3.25 8.55 -11.65
N GLU A 232 -3.02 9.84 -11.33
CA GLU A 232 -3.42 11.01 -12.15
C GLU A 232 -2.90 10.99 -13.60
N LYS A 233 -1.83 10.24 -13.86
CA LYS A 233 -1.28 10.07 -15.22
C LYS A 233 -2.11 9.12 -16.09
N LEU A 234 -2.90 8.25 -15.47
CA LEU A 234 -3.66 7.19 -16.14
C LEU A 234 -5.13 7.58 -16.31
N TYR A 235 -5.70 8.30 -15.35
CA TYR A 235 -7.10 8.71 -15.36
C TYR A 235 -7.33 9.99 -14.57
N ASN A 236 -8.49 10.63 -14.78
CA ASN A 236 -8.92 11.78 -14.00
C ASN A 236 -9.58 11.33 -12.68
N PRO A 237 -9.04 11.67 -11.49
CA PRO A 237 -9.63 11.26 -10.21
C PRO A 237 -11.05 11.77 -9.98
N ALA A 238 -11.44 12.87 -10.63
CA ALA A 238 -12.79 13.44 -10.53
C ALA A 238 -13.87 12.45 -11.00
N GLU A 239 -13.56 11.54 -11.92
CA GLU A 239 -14.49 10.51 -12.38
C GLU A 239 -14.78 9.49 -11.28
N LEU A 240 -13.75 9.06 -10.54
CA LEU A 240 -13.89 8.12 -9.43
C LEU A 240 -14.60 8.76 -8.25
N ILE A 241 -14.24 10.01 -7.92
CA ILE A 241 -14.92 10.82 -6.91
C ILE A 241 -16.42 10.93 -7.22
N SER A 242 -16.75 11.30 -8.47
CA SER A 242 -18.14 11.46 -8.90
C SER A 242 -18.92 10.14 -8.85
N HIS A 243 -18.27 9.03 -9.20
CA HIS A 243 -18.86 7.69 -9.10
C HIS A 243 -19.12 7.28 -7.65
N LEU A 244 -18.14 7.46 -6.77
CA LEU A 244 -18.25 7.16 -5.34
C LEU A 244 -19.36 7.98 -4.66
N VAL A 245 -19.45 9.28 -4.96
CA VAL A 245 -20.54 10.13 -4.45
C VAL A 245 -21.90 9.62 -4.93
N LYS A 246 -22.02 9.25 -6.21
CA LYS A 246 -23.27 8.72 -6.77
C LYS A 246 -23.74 7.42 -6.08
N ILE A 247 -22.81 6.61 -5.58
CA ILE A 247 -23.13 5.33 -4.91
C ILE A 247 -23.15 5.44 -3.37
N GLY A 248 -23.16 6.66 -2.81
CA GLY A 248 -23.44 6.89 -1.37
C GLY A 248 -22.23 7.23 -0.49
N TYR A 249 -21.09 7.60 -1.07
CA TYR A 249 -19.92 8.04 -0.30
C TYR A 249 -19.82 9.56 -0.19
N THR A 250 -19.34 10.04 0.95
CA THR A 250 -18.71 11.36 1.06
C THR A 250 -17.22 11.28 0.82
N MET A 251 -16.64 12.36 0.29
CA MET A 251 -15.23 12.40 -0.10
C MET A 251 -14.46 13.43 0.71
N LYS A 252 -13.27 13.05 1.15
CA LYS A 252 -12.27 13.93 1.78
C LYS A 252 -10.90 13.70 1.14
N ARG A 253 -10.15 14.76 0.90
CA ARG A 253 -8.74 14.66 0.48
C ARG A 253 -7.83 14.63 1.71
N SER A 254 -6.83 13.77 1.69
CA SER A 254 -5.80 13.64 2.73
C SER A 254 -4.42 13.65 2.08
N THR A 255 -3.77 14.81 2.07
CA THR A 255 -2.48 15.05 1.38
C THR A 255 -2.53 14.53 -0.08
N ASP A 256 -2.02 13.32 -0.31
CA ASP A 256 -1.92 12.66 -1.62
C ASP A 256 -3.03 11.63 -1.88
N ASN A 257 -3.78 11.23 -0.85
CA ASN A 257 -4.84 10.23 -0.92
C ASN A 257 -6.24 10.83 -0.93
N TYR A 258 -7.21 10.06 -1.44
CA TYR A 258 -8.63 10.32 -1.27
C TYR A 258 -9.23 9.32 -0.29
N ILE A 259 -10.09 9.81 0.60
CA ILE A 259 -10.84 9.01 1.56
C ILE A 259 -12.32 9.12 1.21
N ALA A 260 -12.96 7.99 0.97
CA ALA A 260 -14.40 7.85 0.80
C ALA A 260 -15.02 7.27 2.06
N ALA A 261 -16.12 7.87 2.55
CA ALA A 261 -16.87 7.39 3.70
C ALA A 261 -18.33 7.15 3.35
N TYR A 262 -18.80 5.90 3.47
CA TYR A 262 -20.19 5.55 3.19
C TYR A 262 -21.10 6.21 4.23
N GLU A 263 -22.16 6.87 3.77
CA GLU A 263 -23.23 7.41 4.59
C GLU A 263 -24.36 6.37 4.67
N ASP A 264 -24.73 5.97 5.89
CA ASP A 264 -25.83 5.03 6.15
C ASP A 264 -27.20 5.68 5.94
#